data_AF-A0A2G8SX03-F1
#
_entry.id   AF-A0A2G8SX03-F1
#
_cell.length_a   1.000
_cell.length_b   1.000
_cell.length_c   1.000
_cell.angle_alpha   90.00
_cell.angle_beta   90.00
_cell.angle_gamma   90.00
#
_symmetry.space_group_name_H-M   'P 1'
#
loop_
_entity.id
_entity.type
_entity.pdbx_description
1 polymer ?
#
loop_
_entity_poly.entity_id
_entity_poly.type
_entity_poly.pdbx_seq_one_letter_code
_entity_poly.pdbx_strand_id
1 'polypeptide(L)' 'MNTDLDLSTASTVSTSATAPRALRTVKRKTRITIYLDDEVLSQFRSLSEQCGKGYQTLINAALRTRLSGARSE' A
#
# COMPACT_ATOMS: atom_id res chain seq x y z
N MET A 1 23.96 -2.45 62.10
CA MET A 1 23.25 -3.74 62.09
C MET A 1 22.48 -3.79 60.78
N ASN A 2 22.86 -4.72 59.92
CA ASN A 2 22.37 -4.85 58.55
C ASN A 2 20.92 -5.34 58.53
N THR A 3 20.12 -4.77 57.65
CA THR A 3 18.85 -5.32 57.14
C THR A 3 18.74 -4.78 55.72
N ASP A 4 19.18 -5.54 54.74
CA ASP A 4 18.48 -6.62 54.04
C ASP A 4 17.86 -6.09 52.75
N LEU A 5 18.04 -6.92 51.74
CA LEU A 5 17.75 -6.76 50.34
C LEU A 5 16.24 -6.61 50.14
N ASP A 6 15.77 -5.62 49.36
CA ASP A 6 14.53 -5.82 48.61
C ASP A 6 14.72 -5.42 47.15
N LEU A 7 15.14 -6.43 46.39
CA LEU A 7 15.06 -6.49 44.94
C LEU A 7 13.66 -6.99 44.57
N SER A 8 12.62 -6.16 44.71
CA SER A 8 11.28 -6.54 44.23
C SER A 8 10.37 -5.34 44.00
N THR A 9 10.55 -4.63 42.89
CA THR A 9 9.42 -4.03 42.19
C THR A 9 9.60 -4.24 40.71
N ALA A 10 8.97 -5.33 40.27
CA ALA A 10 8.74 -5.67 38.89
C ALA A 10 8.11 -4.49 38.14
N SER A 11 8.70 -4.13 37.01
CA SER A 11 8.03 -4.20 35.71
C SER A 11 9.00 -3.71 34.64
N THR A 12 9.76 -4.66 34.11
CA THR A 12 10.31 -4.55 32.77
C THR A 12 9.14 -4.26 31.83
N VAL A 13 8.97 -3.00 31.45
CA VAL A 13 8.10 -2.64 30.33
C VAL A 13 8.73 -3.23 29.08
N SER A 14 8.21 -4.39 28.67
CA SER A 14 8.43 -4.97 27.36
C SER A 14 7.88 -3.99 26.33
N THR A 15 8.72 -3.07 25.88
CA THR A 15 8.46 -2.30 24.66
C THR A 15 8.51 -3.29 23.52
N SER A 16 7.34 -3.56 22.96
CA SER A 16 7.13 -4.41 21.80
C SER A 16 8.01 -3.91 20.66
N ALA A 17 9.04 -4.70 20.33
CA ALA A 17 9.86 -4.49 19.17
C ALA A 17 8.96 -4.42 17.92
N THR A 18 8.89 -3.24 17.32
CA THR A 18 8.24 -3.05 16.02
C THR A 18 9.08 -3.77 14.98
N ALA A 19 8.64 -4.97 14.60
CA ALA A 19 9.23 -5.70 13.48
C ALA A 19 9.15 -4.81 12.22
N PRO A 20 10.24 -4.64 11.44
CA PRO A 20 10.18 -3.91 10.20
C PRO A 20 9.27 -4.68 9.25
N ARG A 21 8.09 -4.11 8.97
CA ARG A 21 7.15 -4.63 7.98
C ARG A 21 7.90 -4.75 6.66
N ALA A 22 8.12 -5.98 6.23
CA ALA A 22 8.84 -6.31 5.00
C ALA A 22 8.26 -5.46 3.85
N LEU A 23 9.11 -4.61 3.28
CA LEU A 23 8.80 -3.83 2.09
C LEU A 23 8.72 -4.84 0.94
N ARG A 24 7.54 -5.42 0.73
CA ARG A 24 7.27 -6.29 -0.41
C ARG A 24 7.48 -5.44 -1.66
N THR A 25 8.67 -5.55 -2.24
CA THR A 25 9.08 -4.82 -3.43
C THR A 25 8.02 -5.07 -4.50
N VAL A 26 7.30 -4.01 -4.88
CA VAL A 26 6.29 -4.05 -5.93
C VAL A 26 7.05 -4.13 -7.26
N LYS A 27 7.64 -5.29 -7.55
CA LYS A 27 8.63 -5.54 -8.61
C LYS A 27 8.11 -5.30 -10.04
N ARG A 28 6.89 -4.79 -10.21
CA ARG A 28 6.22 -4.56 -11.51
C ARG A 28 5.42 -3.26 -11.62
N LYS A 29 5.58 -2.31 -10.69
CA LYS A 29 4.86 -1.02 -10.76
C LYS A 29 5.83 0.14 -10.60
N THR A 30 5.98 0.92 -11.65
CA THR A 30 6.74 2.16 -11.64
C THR A 30 5.83 3.29 -11.15
N ARG A 31 6.30 4.10 -10.21
CA ARG A 31 5.63 5.35 -9.84
C ARG A 31 6.00 6.39 -10.88
N ILE A 32 5.02 6.95 -11.56
CA ILE A 32 5.19 8.02 -12.54
C ILE A 32 4.27 9.18 -12.17
N THR A 33 4.64 10.39 -12.57
CA THR A 33 3.79 11.58 -12.51
C THR A 33 3.31 11.86 -13.93
N ILE A 34 2.00 11.84 -14.14
CA ILE A 34 1.36 12.14 -15.42
C ILE A 34 0.20 13.11 -15.16
N TYR A 35 -0.08 13.98 -16.14
CA TYR A 35 -1.33 14.71 -16.16
C TYR A 35 -2.41 13.79 -16.74
N LEU A 36 -3.59 13.82 -16.13
CA LEU A 36 -4.77 13.07 -16.56
C LEU A 36 -5.96 14.03 -16.45
N ASP A 37 -6.84 13.99 -17.43
CA ASP A 37 -8.02 14.86 -17.42
C ASP A 37 -8.94 14.56 -16.24
N ASP A 38 -9.54 15.61 -15.68
CA ASP A 38 -10.45 15.50 -14.53
C ASP A 38 -11.67 14.62 -14.84
N GLU A 39 -12.17 14.68 -16.09
CA GLU A 39 -13.28 13.85 -16.55
C GLU A 39 -12.93 12.35 -16.47
N VAL A 40 -11.71 11.98 -16.87
CA VAL A 40 -11.23 10.61 -16.85
C VAL A 40 -11.11 10.14 -15.41
N LEU A 41 -10.53 10.96 -14.53
CA LEU A 41 -10.41 10.63 -13.11
C LEU A 41 -11.78 10.44 -12.45
N SER A 42 -12.74 11.32 -12.75
CA SER A 42 -14.10 11.27 -12.23
C SER A 42 -14.82 9.97 -12.65
N GLN A 43 -14.74 9.61 -13.94
CA GLN A 43 -15.32 8.38 -14.47
C GLN A 43 -14.73 7.14 -13.78
N PHE A 44 -13.41 7.05 -13.69
CA PHE A 44 -12.75 5.90 -13.04
C PHE A 44 -13.02 5.85 -11.53
N ARG A 45 -13.24 7.00 -10.88
CA ARG A 45 -13.62 7.04 -9.47
C ARG A 45 -15.02 6.46 -9.26
N SER A 46 -16.01 6.88 -10.05
CA SER A 46 -17.35 6.29 -9.99
C SER A 46 -17.33 4.78 -10.31
N LEU A 47 -16.55 4.38 -11.32
CA LEU A 47 -16.38 2.97 -11.68
C LEU A 47 -15.69 2.17 -10.55
N SER A 48 -14.76 2.80 -9.82
CA SER A 48 -14.07 2.18 -8.69
C SER A 48 -15.00 1.89 -7.52
N GLU A 49 -15.95 2.78 -7.25
CA GLU A 49 -16.98 2.63 -6.21
C GLU A 49 -17.93 1.47 -6.55
N GLN A 50 -18.33 1.36 -7.82
CA GLN A 50 -19.21 0.29 -8.29
C GLN A 50 -18.51 -1.09 -8.32
N CYS A 51 -17.26 -1.16 -8.79
CA CYS A 51 -16.53 -2.42 -8.91
C CYS A 51 -15.80 -2.86 -7.62
N GLY A 52 -15.70 -1.98 -6.62
CA GLY A 52 -14.90 -2.24 -5.41
C GLY A 52 -13.39 -2.38 -5.67
N LYS A 53 -12.91 -1.90 -6.82
CA LYS A 53 -11.48 -1.93 -7.22
C LYS A 53 -10.98 -0.51 -7.31
N GLY A 54 -9.80 -0.20 -6.77
CA GLY A 54 -9.25 1.16 -6.84
C GLY A 54 -9.13 1.70 -8.27
N TYR A 55 -9.42 2.99 -8.46
CA TYR A 55 -9.38 3.68 -9.75
C TYR A 55 -8.06 3.46 -10.51
N GLN A 56 -6.92 3.41 -9.81
CA GLN A 56 -5.62 3.16 -10.43
C GLN A 56 -5.51 1.76 -11.06
N THR A 57 -6.17 0.75 -10.47
CA THR A 57 -6.20 -0.60 -11.03
C THR A 57 -7.04 -0.63 -12.31
N LEU A 58 -8.15 0.10 -12.33
CA LEU A 58 -9.03 0.21 -13.50
C LEU A 58 -8.32 0.94 -14.66
N ILE A 59 -7.65 2.05 -14.37
CA ILE A 59 -6.83 2.78 -15.35
C ILE A 59 -5.77 1.84 -15.95
N ASN A 60 -5.01 1.12 -15.11
CA ASN A 60 -4.02 0.17 -15.62
C ASN A 60 -4.63 -0.96 -16.45
N ALA A 61 -5.82 -1.46 -16.10
CA ALA A 61 -6.50 -2.49 -16.87
C ALA A 61 -6.94 -1.98 -18.26
N ALA A 62 -7.45 -0.75 -18.33
CA ALA A 62 -7.81 -0.09 -19.58
C ALA A 62 -6.57 0.10 -20.48
N LEU A 63 -5.46 0.59 -19.91
CA LEU A 63 -4.20 0.74 -20.63
C LEU A 63 -3.68 -0.62 -21.16
N ARG A 64 -3.71 -1.67 -20.34
CA ARG A 64 -3.32 -3.03 -20.77
C ARG A 64 -4.18 -3.56 -21.91
N THR A 65 -5.49 -3.34 -21.86
CA THR A 65 -6.42 -3.77 -22.91
C THR A 65 -6.09 -3.12 -24.25
N ARG A 66 -5.72 -1.84 -24.24
CA ARG A 66 -5.27 -1.12 -25.44
C ARG A 66 -3.92 -1.66 -25.95
N LEU A 67 -2.97 -1.91 -25.05
CA LEU A 67 -1.65 -2.46 -25.42
C LEU A 67 -1.73 -3.91 -25.92
N SER A 68 -2.65 -4.74 -25.42
CA SER A 68 -2.86 -6.10 -25.94
C SER A 68 -3.43 -6.10 -27.35
N GLY A 69 -4.29 -5.12 -27.69
CA GLY A 69 -4.74 -4.92 -29.06
C GLY A 69 -3.64 -4.36 -29.98
N ALA A 70 -2.73 -3.55 -29.44
CA ALA A 70 -1.66 -2.90 -30.21
C ALA A 70 -0.46 -3.81 -30.55
N ARG A 71 -0.35 -5.01 -29.94
CA ARG A 71 0.74 -5.97 -30.18
C ARG A 71 0.35 -7.10 -31.15
N SER A 72 -0.85 -7.03 -31.71
CA SER A 72 -1.36 -7.93 -32.73
C SER A 72 -1.38 -7.23 -34.10
N GLU A 73 -0.23 -6.71 -34.55
CA GLU A 73 0.00 -6.25 -35.93
C GLU A 73 1.44 -6.64 -36.32
#